data_AF-A0A6G3WSX5-F1
#
_entry.id   AF-A0A6G3WSX5-F1
#
_cell.length_a   1.000
_cell.length_b   1.000
_cell.length_c   1.000
_cell.angle_alpha   90.00
_cell.angle_beta   90.00
_cell.angle_gamma   90.00
#
_symmetry.space_group_name_H-M   'P 1'
#
loop_
_entity.id
_entity.type
_entity.pdbx_description
1 polymer ?
#
loop_
_entity_poly.entity_id
_entity_poly.type
_entity_poly.pdbx_seq_one_letter_code
_entity_poly.pdbx_strand_id
1 'polypeptide(L)'
;DAATALGRRARLPLTPARQPGPAPADPAEALGLTSRERDVLRLVAAGHTNRRIAQELFISPKTASVHVSNILGKLGVSGRGEAAAVAHRLGLFPAEMVMSGPAG
;
A
#
# COMPACT_ATOMS: atom_id res chain seq x y z
N ASP A 1 -10.68 -40.64 -9.14
CA ASP A 1 -10.02 -40.19 -7.90
C ASP A 1 -8.51 -40.07 -8.06
N ALA A 2 -8.02 -38.87 -8.36
CA ALA A 2 -6.60 -38.55 -8.47
C ALA A 2 -6.15 -37.72 -7.27
N ALA A 3 -5.02 -38.13 -6.71
CA ALA A 3 -4.53 -37.78 -5.40
C ALA A 3 -4.15 -36.30 -5.20
N THR A 4 -4.52 -35.82 -4.03
CA THR A 4 -3.97 -34.69 -3.28
C THR A 4 -2.44 -34.82 -3.12
N ALA A 5 -1.67 -33.81 -3.55
CA ALA A 5 -0.28 -33.65 -3.11
C ALA A 5 0.20 -32.18 -3.16
N LEU A 6 0.22 -31.59 -1.97
CA LEU A 6 1.10 -30.58 -1.39
C LEU A 6 2.16 -29.88 -2.28
N GLY A 7 2.11 -28.55 -2.27
CA GLY A 7 3.23 -27.66 -2.57
C GLY A 7 3.49 -26.69 -1.43
N ARG A 8 4.13 -27.15 -0.34
CA ARG A 8 4.73 -26.26 0.65
C ARG A 8 5.88 -25.51 -0.03
N ARG A 9 5.66 -24.23 -0.37
CA ARG A 9 6.77 -23.31 -0.62
C ARG A 9 6.92 -22.39 0.57
N ALA A 10 7.97 -22.67 1.33
CA ALA A 10 8.53 -21.79 2.33
C ALA A 10 8.57 -20.35 1.78
N ARG A 11 7.91 -19.41 2.45
CA ARG A 11 8.19 -17.99 2.24
C ARG A 11 9.08 -17.56 3.39
N LEU A 12 10.35 -17.39 3.03
CA LEU A 12 11.42 -16.83 3.84
C LEU A 12 10.96 -15.53 4.50
N PRO A 13 11.28 -15.30 5.78
CA PRO A 13 11.14 -14.00 6.38
C PRO A 13 12.21 -13.10 5.75
N LEU A 14 11.82 -12.27 4.78
CA LEU A 14 12.65 -11.15 4.34
C LEU A 14 12.50 -10.04 5.37
N THR A 15 13.18 -10.20 6.50
CA THR A 15 13.49 -9.08 7.37
C THR A 15 14.85 -8.57 6.92
N PRO A 16 14.94 -7.51 6.08
CA PRO A 16 16.23 -6.89 5.87
C PRO A 16 16.67 -6.28 7.21
N ALA A 17 17.87 -6.65 7.65
CA ALA A 17 18.51 -6.03 8.80
C ALA A 17 18.55 -4.51 8.59
N ARG A 18 17.97 -3.77 9.54
CA ARG A 18 17.92 -2.31 9.53
C ARG A 18 19.34 -1.78 9.73
N GLN A 19 19.96 -1.27 8.66
CA GLN A 19 21.14 -0.42 8.81
C GLN A 19 20.67 0.99 9.21
N PRO A 20 21.25 1.61 10.26
CA PRO A 20 20.97 3.01 10.59
C PRO A 20 21.65 3.90 9.56
N GLY A 21 20.95 4.17 8.45
CA GLY A 21 21.28 5.22 7.49
C GLY A 21 20.75 6.59 7.96
N PRO A 22 21.23 7.69 7.33
CA PRO A 22 20.81 9.05 7.69
C PRO A 22 19.29 9.22 7.62
N ALA A 23 18.74 10.12 8.45
CA ALA A 23 17.31 10.30 8.65
C ALA A 23 16.51 10.34 7.33
N PRO A 24 15.37 9.62 7.25
CA PRO A 24 14.62 9.49 6.00
C PRO A 24 14.10 10.84 5.52
N ALA A 25 14.46 11.21 4.30
CA ALA A 25 14.00 12.44 3.63
C ALA A 25 12.55 12.34 3.12
N ASP A 26 11.96 11.15 3.10
CA ASP A 26 10.57 10.87 2.72
C ASP A 26 9.77 10.35 3.94
N PRO A 27 8.69 11.05 4.36
CA PRO A 27 7.80 10.58 5.43
C PRO A 27 7.25 9.17 5.20
N ALA A 28 7.10 8.72 3.94
CA ALA A 28 6.64 7.37 3.64
C ALA A 28 7.71 6.29 3.90
N GLU A 29 8.99 6.61 3.74
CA GLU A 29 10.10 5.70 4.08
C GLU A 29 10.25 5.55 5.60
N ALA A 30 9.96 6.62 6.36
CA ALA A 30 9.92 6.56 7.83
C ALA A 30 8.86 5.55 8.34
N LEU A 31 7.80 5.32 7.57
CA LEU A 31 6.70 4.39 7.89
C LEU A 31 7.01 2.93 7.50
N GLY A 32 8.17 2.65 6.89
CA GLY A 32 8.55 1.30 6.48
C GLY A 32 7.66 0.71 5.38
N LEU A 33 6.98 1.56 4.59
CA LEU A 33 6.17 1.14 3.45
C LEU A 33 7.06 0.79 2.26
N THR A 34 6.78 -0.34 1.62
CA THR A 34 7.37 -0.68 0.32
C THR A 34 6.79 0.18 -0.79
N SER A 35 7.47 0.30 -1.93
CA SER A 35 6.94 1.03 -3.09
C SER A 35 5.53 0.57 -3.49
N ARG A 36 5.27 -0.74 -3.47
CA ARG A 36 3.95 -1.28 -3.80
C ARG A 36 2.88 -0.92 -2.77
N GLU A 37 3.24 -0.86 -1.49
CA GLU A 37 2.32 -0.42 -0.44
C GLU A 37 2.04 1.07 -0.52
N ARG A 38 3.00 1.89 -0.96
CA ARG A 38 2.78 3.32 -1.25
C ARG A 38 1.76 3.51 -2.36
N ASP A 39 1.86 2.76 -3.46
CA ASP A 39 0.88 2.79 -4.57
C ASP A 39 -0.54 2.45 -4.08
N VAL A 40 -0.65 1.39 -3.27
CA VAL A 40 -1.93 0.97 -2.69
C VAL A 40 -2.47 2.03 -1.72
N LEU A 41 -1.62 2.59 -0.84
CA LEU A 41 -2.02 3.62 0.11
C LEU A 41 -2.49 4.89 -0.59
N ARG A 42 -1.87 5.28 -1.71
CA ARG A 42 -2.33 6.40 -2.55
C ARG A 42 -3.76 6.21 -3.02
N LEU A 43 -4.08 5.03 -3.55
CA LEU A 43 -5.43 4.70 -4.01
C LEU A 43 -6.44 4.56 -2.86
N VAL A 44 -6.00 4.06 -1.70
CA VAL A 44 -6.82 4.06 -0.48
C VAL A 44 -7.16 5.48 -0.03
N ALA A 45 -6.18 6.39 -0.03
CA ALA A 45 -6.35 7.79 0.30
C ALA A 45 -7.29 8.51 -0.69
N ALA A 46 -7.29 8.09 -1.96
CA ALA A 46 -8.26 8.49 -2.99
C ALA A 46 -9.61 7.74 -2.90
N GLY A 47 -9.88 6.98 -1.83
CA GLY A 47 -11.17 6.33 -1.58
C GLY A 47 -11.45 5.06 -2.40
N HIS A 48 -10.46 4.49 -3.09
CA HIS A 48 -10.69 3.35 -3.98
C HIS A 48 -10.95 2.04 -3.24
N THR A 49 -11.91 1.22 -3.70
CA THR A 49 -12.15 -0.13 -3.16
C THR A 49 -11.02 -1.09 -3.53
N ASN A 50 -10.86 -2.20 -2.81
CA ASN A 50 -9.85 -3.22 -3.15
C ASN A 50 -10.01 -3.75 -4.58
N ARG A 51 -11.25 -3.76 -5.11
CA ARG A 51 -11.53 -4.12 -6.51
C ARG A 51 -10.98 -3.08 -7.48
N ARG A 52 -11.18 -1.78 -7.24
CA ARG A 52 -10.62 -0.71 -8.10
C ARG A 52 -9.10 -0.64 -7.99
N ILE A 53 -8.55 -0.78 -6.78
CA ILE A 53 -7.10 -0.88 -6.56
C ILE A 53 -6.50 -2.04 -7.36
N ALA A 54 -7.16 -3.20 -7.33
CA ALA A 54 -6.74 -4.37 -8.07
C ALA A 54 -6.72 -4.13 -9.59
N GLN A 55 -7.72 -3.41 -10.11
CA GLN A 55 -7.79 -3.04 -11.53
C GLN A 55 -6.66 -2.09 -11.91
N GLU A 56 -6.51 -0.99 -11.17
CA GLU A 56 -5.50 0.04 -11.43
C GLU A 56 -4.07 -0.50 -11.36
N LEU A 57 -3.84 -1.43 -10.45
CA LEU A 57 -2.52 -2.00 -10.20
C LEU A 57 -2.29 -3.35 -10.88
N PHE A 58 -3.24 -3.84 -11.70
CA PHE A 58 -3.17 -5.13 -12.40
C PHE A 58 -2.85 -6.34 -11.48
N ILE A 59 -3.56 -6.45 -10.36
CA ILE A 59 -3.46 -7.56 -9.39
C ILE A 59 -4.83 -8.12 -9.03
N SER A 60 -4.87 -9.21 -8.25
CA SER A 60 -6.15 -9.73 -7.75
C SER A 60 -6.72 -8.86 -6.61
N PRO A 61 -8.06 -8.80 -6.42
CA PRO A 61 -8.68 -8.15 -5.26
C PRO A 61 -8.20 -8.74 -3.92
N LYS A 62 -7.86 -10.03 -3.87
CA LYS A 62 -7.30 -10.67 -2.68
C LYS A 62 -5.89 -10.16 -2.37
N THR A 63 -5.05 -9.98 -3.39
CA THR A 63 -3.71 -9.39 -3.25
C THR A 63 -3.80 -7.95 -2.78
N ALA A 64 -4.70 -7.15 -3.35
CA ALA A 64 -4.96 -5.79 -2.88
C ALA A 64 -5.37 -5.76 -1.40
N SER A 65 -6.26 -6.68 -0.98
CA SER A 65 -6.67 -6.81 0.42
C SER A 65 -5.49 -7.09 1.37
N VAL A 66 -4.58 -8.01 0.98
CA VAL A 66 -3.37 -8.30 1.78
C VAL A 66 -2.47 -7.07 1.91
N HIS A 67 -2.27 -6.31 0.83
CA HIS A 67 -1.51 -5.05 0.91
C HIS A 67 -2.17 -4.05 1.84
N VAL A 68 -3.50 -3.89 1.78
CA VAL A 68 -4.24 -3.01 2.69
C VAL A 68 -4.02 -3.45 4.14
N SER A 69 -4.20 -4.73 4.47
CA SER A 69 -3.96 -5.23 5.84
C SER A 69 -2.54 -4.97 6.34
N ASN A 70 -1.52 -5.17 5.50
CA ASN A 70 -0.14 -4.89 5.85
C ASN A 70 0.09 -3.39 6.11
N ILE A 71 -0.51 -2.53 5.28
CA ILE A 71 -0.46 -1.08 5.47
C ILE A 71 -1.09 -0.69 6.79
N LEU A 72 -2.29 -1.20 7.11
CA LEU A 72 -2.94 -0.93 8.40
C LEU A 72 -2.04 -1.30 9.58
N GLY A 73 -1.41 -2.48 9.52
CA GLY A 73 -0.45 -2.92 10.54
C GLY A 73 0.78 -2.02 10.65
N LYS A 74 1.36 -1.57 9.52
CA LYS A 74 2.53 -0.67 9.51
C LYS A 74 2.22 0.73 10.00
N LEU A 75 1.01 1.22 9.72
CA LEU A 75 0.54 2.53 10.17
C LEU A 75 -0.03 2.50 11.60
N GLY A 76 -0.25 1.31 12.18
CA GLY A 76 -0.84 1.16 13.51
C GLY A 76 -2.31 1.58 13.59
N VAL A 77 -3.05 1.45 12.49
CA VAL A 77 -4.45 1.86 12.39
C VAL A 77 -5.36 0.66 12.17
N SER A 78 -6.63 0.80 12.54
CA SER A 78 -7.61 -0.30 12.47
C SER A 78 -8.40 -0.32 11.17
N GLY A 79 -8.42 0.81 10.44
CA GLY A 79 -9.29 0.97 9.30
C GLY A 79 -8.68 1.70 8.11
N ARG A 80 -9.20 1.42 6.92
CA ARG A 80 -8.83 2.10 5.68
C ARG A 80 -9.07 3.61 5.72
N GLY A 81 -10.09 4.06 6.45
CA GLY A 81 -10.40 5.48 6.62
C GLY A 81 -9.33 6.18 7.47
N GLU A 82 -8.89 5.54 8.55
CA GLU A 82 -7.77 6.02 9.37
C GLU A 82 -6.46 6.04 8.57
N ALA A 83 -6.19 5.01 7.76
CA ALA A 83 -5.03 5.00 6.87
C ALA A 83 -5.06 6.15 5.86
N ALA A 84 -6.23 6.44 5.26
CA ALA A 84 -6.40 7.59 4.38
C ALA A 84 -6.17 8.91 5.12
N ALA A 85 -6.70 9.05 6.34
CA ALA A 85 -6.51 10.25 7.16
C ALA A 85 -5.04 10.46 7.56
N VAL A 86 -4.29 9.38 7.85
CA VAL A 86 -2.85 9.42 8.11
C VAL A 86 -2.10 9.89 6.86
N ALA A 87 -2.40 9.32 5.69
CA ALA A 87 -1.75 9.71 4.45
C ALA A 87 -1.95 11.20 4.12
N HIS A 88 -3.17 11.71 4.29
CA HIS A 88 -3.49 13.14 4.09
C HIS A 88 -2.80 14.04 5.11
N ARG A 89 -2.81 13.68 6.40
CA ARG A 89 -2.18 14.46 7.48
C ARG A 89 -0.67 14.60 7.29
N LEU A 90 -0.02 13.56 6.79
CA LEU A 90 1.41 13.54 6.52
C LEU A 90 1.77 14.10 5.15
N GLY A 91 0.78 14.48 4.33
CA GLY A 91 1.00 14.99 2.97
C GLY A 91 1.72 13.99 2.07
N LEU A 92 1.52 12.68 2.28
CA LEU A 92 2.29 11.63 1.60
C LEU A 92 2.11 11.62 0.09
N PHE A 93 0.96 12.09 -0.37
CA PHE A 93 0.67 12.23 -1.78
C PHE A 93 0.23 13.66 -2.00
N PRO A 94 0.83 14.39 -2.96
CA PRO A 94 0.26 15.64 -3.38
C PRO A 94 -1.20 15.36 -3.78
N ALA A 95 -2.12 16.25 -3.38
CA ALA A 95 -3.41 16.30 -4.04
C ALA A 95 -3.07 16.50 -5.51
N GLU A 96 -3.21 15.47 -6.34
CA GLU A 96 -3.00 15.62 -7.78
C GLU A 96 -3.82 16.83 -8.17
N MET A 97 -3.13 17.86 -8.65
CA MET A 97 -3.75 19.03 -9.23
C MET A 97 -4.79 18.50 -10.19
N VAL A 98 -6.05 18.73 -9.82
CA VAL A 98 -7.16 18.68 -10.77
C VAL A 98 -6.69 19.57 -11.90
N MET A 99 -6.30 18.97 -13.02
CA MET A 99 -6.13 19.67 -14.28
C MET A 99 -7.53 20.12 -14.70
N SER A 100 -8.03 21.14 -14.02
CA SER A 100 -9.06 22.01 -14.53
C SER A 100 -8.33 22.98 -15.46
N GLY A 101 -8.30 22.62 -16.74
CA GLY A 101 -8.03 23.56 -17.81
C GLY A 101 -9.10 23.33 -18.87
N PRO A 102 -9.96 24.31 -19.18
CA PRO A 102 -10.68 24.30 -20.44
C PRO A 102 -9.65 24.66 -21.52
N ALA A 103 -9.42 23.75 -22.46
CA ALA A 103 -8.67 24.05 -23.68
C ALA A 103 -9.48 23.57 -24.87
N GLY A 104 -10.14 24.53 -25.53
CA GLY A 104 -10.86 24.36 -26.80
C GLY A 104 -12.36 24.48 -26.66
#